data_AF-H1UVD1-F1
#
_entry.id   AF-H1UVD1-F1
#
_cell.length_a   1.000
_cell.length_b   1.000
_cell.length_c   1.000
_cell.angle_alpha   90.00
_cell.angle_beta   90.00
_cell.angle_gamma   90.00
#
_symmetry.space_group_name_H-M   'P 1'
#
loop_
_entity.id
_entity.type
_entity.pdbx_description
1 polymer ?
#
loop_
_entity_poly.entity_id
_entity_poly.type
_entity_poly.pdbx_seq_one_letter_code
_entity_poly.pdbx_strand_id
1 'polypeptide(L)'
;RSTSNFVKRQYEHLPAPAKSILSALGRFAGKLYNFLWEFMNPPLWAMLIAVVVASIPALQKIFFEEGSFVKNSFTDAVQSSAGVAVPLILVVLGANLARNTQKSDKQRDPEEDQIGTKLLVASLVCRMLLPTLIMTPILAIFAKYVPVSILDDPIFVIVCFLLTGAPSALQLAQICQINEVYEGVMSRILFQSYVIWILPSTLILVMCALEVVEWAA
;
A
#
# COMPACT_ATOMS: atom_id res chain seq x y z
N ARG A 1 10.13 29.90 25.12
CA ARG A 1 9.79 30.16 26.55
C ARG A 1 8.68 31.21 26.74
N SER A 2 8.56 32.24 25.89
CA SER A 2 7.52 33.29 26.03
C SER A 2 6.07 32.80 25.78
N THR A 3 5.85 31.93 24.78
CA THR A 3 4.51 31.42 24.42
C THR A 3 3.87 30.53 25.49
N SER A 4 4.65 29.71 26.20
CA SER A 4 4.15 28.84 27.28
C SER A 4 3.60 29.62 28.48
N ASN A 5 4.20 30.78 28.77
CA ASN A 5 3.79 31.63 29.89
C ASN A 5 2.52 32.44 29.60
N PHE A 6 2.28 32.79 28.33
CA PHE A 6 1.07 33.46 27.88
C PHE A 6 -0.15 32.52 27.93
N VAL A 7 0.02 31.27 27.46
CA VAL A 7 -1.01 30.23 27.49
C VAL A 7 -1.40 29.88 28.94
N LYS A 8 -0.43 29.83 29.86
CA LYS A 8 -0.70 29.60 31.30
C LYS A 8 -1.54 30.72 31.94
N ARG A 9 -1.22 31.99 31.65
CA ARG A 9 -1.98 33.14 32.18
C ARG A 9 -3.41 33.19 31.64
N GLN A 10 -3.61 32.89 30.36
CA GLN A 10 -4.95 32.78 29.77
C GLN A 10 -5.75 31.63 30.37
N TYR A 11 -5.12 30.48 30.62
CA TYR A 11 -5.76 29.33 31.26
C TYR A 11 -6.25 29.62 32.69
N GLU A 12 -5.55 30.45 33.45
CA GLU A 12 -5.91 30.81 34.83
C GLU A 12 -7.16 31.70 34.94
N HIS A 13 -7.44 32.52 33.93
CA HIS A 13 -8.60 33.43 33.90
C HIS A 13 -9.94 32.76 33.49
N LEU A 14 -9.95 31.48 33.10
CA LEU A 14 -11.18 30.78 32.70
C LEU A 14 -11.97 30.17 33.88
N PRO A 15 -13.32 30.16 33.81
CA PRO A 15 -14.19 29.59 34.84
C PRO A 15 -13.97 28.07 34.99
N ALA A 16 -14.15 27.55 36.22
CA ALA A 16 -13.87 26.17 36.61
C ALA A 16 -14.37 25.05 35.65
N PRO A 17 -15.61 25.11 35.08
CA PRO A 17 -16.06 24.08 34.13
C PRO A 17 -15.28 24.10 32.81
N ALA A 18 -14.86 25.28 32.35
CA ALA A 18 -14.09 25.43 31.11
C ALA A 18 -12.66 24.88 31.25
N LYS A 19 -12.05 24.97 32.44
CA LYS A 19 -10.75 24.34 32.73
C LYS A 19 -10.82 22.80 32.68
N SER A 20 -11.90 22.20 33.19
CA SER A 20 -12.10 20.75 33.10
C SER A 20 -12.29 20.28 31.66
N ILE A 21 -13.09 21.00 30.85
CA ILE A 21 -13.28 20.67 29.43
C ILE A 21 -11.97 20.86 28.67
N LEU A 22 -11.24 21.95 28.89
CA LEU A 22 -10.00 22.25 28.18
C LEU A 22 -8.86 21.27 28.55
N SER A 23 -8.78 20.85 29.81
CA SER A 23 -7.83 19.80 30.24
C SER A 23 -8.22 18.40 29.77
N ALA A 24 -9.52 18.11 29.61
CA ALA A 24 -9.99 16.87 29.01
C ALA A 24 -9.73 16.85 27.50
N LEU A 25 -10.01 17.96 26.79
CA LEU A 25 -9.70 18.13 25.37
C LEU A 25 -8.18 18.07 25.13
N GLY A 26 -7.37 18.71 25.97
CA GLY A 26 -5.91 18.67 25.86
C GLY A 26 -5.34 17.27 26.09
N ARG A 27 -5.88 16.52 27.06
CA ARG A 27 -5.51 15.10 27.27
C ARG A 27 -5.95 14.22 26.11
N PHE A 28 -7.13 14.46 25.55
CA PHE A 28 -7.63 13.73 24.38
C PHE A 28 -6.83 14.05 23.12
N ALA A 29 -6.54 15.32 22.86
CA ALA A 29 -5.69 15.78 21.77
C ALA A 29 -4.25 15.26 21.91
N GLY A 30 -3.70 15.22 23.13
CA GLY A 30 -2.39 14.62 23.39
C GLY A 30 -2.36 13.11 23.14
N LYS A 31 -3.42 12.38 23.51
CA LYS A 31 -3.57 10.96 23.18
C LYS A 31 -3.72 10.73 21.68
N LEU A 32 -4.54 11.53 20.99
CA LEU A 32 -4.70 11.50 19.54
C LEU A 32 -3.38 11.81 18.83
N TYR A 33 -2.64 12.81 19.29
CA TYR A 33 -1.34 13.17 18.73
C TYR A 33 -0.33 12.05 18.88
N ASN A 34 -0.20 11.47 20.08
CA ASN A 34 0.69 10.33 20.28
C ASN A 34 0.26 9.12 19.46
N PHE A 35 -1.03 8.83 19.38
CA PHE A 35 -1.56 7.75 18.54
C PHE A 35 -1.28 7.99 17.05
N LEU A 36 -1.47 9.22 16.56
CA LEU A 36 -1.15 9.59 15.19
C LEU A 36 0.34 9.44 14.91
N TRP A 37 1.21 9.91 15.82
CA TRP A 37 2.65 9.74 15.66
C TRP A 37 3.05 8.26 15.66
N GLU A 38 2.49 7.46 16.56
CA GLU A 38 2.79 6.03 16.62
C GLU A 38 2.27 5.27 15.38
N PHE A 39 1.21 5.77 14.76
CA PHE A 39 0.65 5.22 13.51
C PHE A 39 1.38 5.70 12.24
N MET A 40 2.04 6.86 12.27
CA MET A 40 2.67 7.43 11.09
C MET A 40 4.02 6.77 10.79
N ASN A 41 4.09 6.03 9.69
CA ASN A 41 5.34 5.51 9.13
C ASN A 41 5.94 6.47 8.08
N PRO A 42 7.24 6.33 7.70
CA PRO A 42 7.85 7.20 6.70
C PRO A 42 7.09 7.24 5.35
N PRO A 43 6.55 6.12 4.82
CA PRO A 43 5.71 6.14 3.62
C PRO A 43 4.43 6.99 3.74
N LEU A 44 3.72 6.94 4.86
CA LEU A 44 2.50 7.72 5.08
C LEU A 44 2.82 9.22 5.15
N TRP A 45 3.91 9.59 5.82
CA TRP A 45 4.39 10.98 5.82
C TRP A 45 4.73 11.48 4.41
N ALA A 46 5.44 10.66 3.63
CA ALA A 46 5.75 10.99 2.24
C ALA A 46 4.49 11.22 1.41
N MET A 47 3.46 10.37 1.58
CA MET A 47 2.17 10.49 0.88
C MET A 47 1.42 11.78 1.27
N LEU A 48 1.37 12.12 2.57
CA LEU A 48 0.73 13.36 3.01
C LEU A 48 1.43 14.60 2.43
N ILE A 49 2.76 14.63 2.46
CA ILE A 49 3.53 15.73 1.87
C ILE A 49 3.29 15.79 0.35
N ALA A 50 3.26 14.65 -0.34
CA ALA A 50 2.98 14.61 -1.77
C ALA A 50 1.59 15.19 -2.11
N VAL A 51 0.56 14.85 -1.34
CA VAL A 51 -0.80 15.42 -1.52
C VAL A 51 -0.79 16.94 -1.29
N VAL A 52 -0.11 17.43 -0.27
CA VAL A 52 0.02 18.87 0.00
C VAL A 52 0.72 19.59 -1.16
N VAL A 53 1.82 19.03 -1.68
CA VAL A 53 2.56 19.59 -2.81
C VAL A 53 1.71 19.58 -4.09
N ALA A 54 0.98 18.50 -4.36
CA ALA A 54 0.10 18.38 -5.52
C ALA A 54 -1.12 19.32 -5.45
N SER A 55 -1.64 19.60 -4.25
CA SER A 55 -2.82 20.45 -4.07
C SER A 55 -2.54 21.95 -4.21
N ILE A 56 -1.26 22.37 -4.18
CA ILE A 56 -0.86 23.78 -4.25
C ILE A 56 -0.15 24.05 -5.59
N PRO A 57 -0.80 24.75 -6.55
CA PRO A 57 -0.25 24.96 -7.89
C PRO A 57 1.12 25.66 -7.92
N ALA A 58 1.37 26.57 -6.97
CA ALA A 58 2.65 27.26 -6.85
C ALA A 58 3.80 26.31 -6.46
N LEU A 59 3.55 25.35 -5.54
CA LEU A 59 4.54 24.34 -5.17
C LEU A 59 4.75 23.36 -6.32
N GLN A 60 3.67 22.92 -6.98
CA GLN A 60 3.76 22.03 -8.13
C GLN A 60 4.67 22.62 -9.22
N LYS A 61 4.52 23.92 -9.54
CA LYS A 61 5.39 24.60 -10.50
C LYS A 61 6.86 24.64 -10.06
N ILE A 62 7.13 24.96 -8.79
CA ILE A 62 8.51 25.00 -8.28
C ILE A 62 9.18 23.62 -8.37
N PHE A 63 8.46 22.54 -8.04
CA PHE A 63 9.00 21.19 -8.02
C PHE A 63 9.00 20.49 -9.39
N PHE A 64 8.09 20.82 -10.31
CA PHE A 64 7.88 20.05 -11.55
C PHE A 64 7.98 20.86 -12.86
N GLU A 65 8.05 22.19 -12.84
CA GLU A 65 8.15 23.01 -14.07
C GLU A 65 9.58 23.02 -14.63
N GLU A 66 9.70 22.85 -15.95
CA GLU A 66 10.97 22.81 -16.66
C GLU A 66 11.66 24.19 -16.61
N GLY A 67 12.79 24.27 -15.90
CA GLY A 67 13.56 25.52 -15.71
C GLY A 67 13.72 25.94 -14.25
N SER A 68 13.01 25.32 -13.30
CA SER A 68 13.21 25.57 -11.86
C SER A 68 14.47 24.89 -11.34
N PHE A 69 15.27 25.59 -10.53
CA PHE A 69 16.46 25.04 -9.86
C PHE A 69 16.11 23.84 -8.96
N VAL A 70 14.92 23.88 -8.32
CA VAL A 70 14.44 22.83 -7.42
C VAL A 70 14.12 21.54 -8.19
N LYS A 71 13.55 21.66 -9.40
CA LYS A 71 13.27 20.52 -10.26
C LYS A 71 14.57 19.81 -10.66
N ASN A 72 15.55 20.56 -11.17
CA ASN A 72 16.82 19.99 -11.66
C ASN A 72 17.70 19.40 -10.54
N SER A 73 17.53 19.85 -9.30
CA SER A 73 18.35 19.40 -8.18
C SER A 73 17.66 18.36 -7.31
N PHE A 74 16.49 18.69 -6.76
CA PHE A 74 15.80 17.83 -5.79
C PHE A 74 14.89 16.82 -6.48
N THR A 75 14.01 17.29 -7.37
CA THR A 75 13.03 16.42 -8.04
C THR A 75 13.72 15.39 -8.93
N ASP A 76 14.72 15.80 -9.72
CA ASP A 76 15.46 14.88 -10.59
C ASP A 76 16.30 13.87 -9.79
N ALA A 77 16.86 14.26 -8.63
CA ALA A 77 17.56 13.33 -7.74
C ALA A 77 16.61 12.29 -7.12
N VAL A 78 15.42 12.73 -6.69
CA VAL A 78 14.36 11.84 -6.18
C VAL A 78 13.86 10.92 -7.29
N GLN A 79 13.65 11.44 -8.50
CA GLN A 79 13.21 10.66 -9.66
C GLN A 79 14.24 9.60 -10.07
N SER A 80 15.53 9.97 -10.08
CA SER A 80 16.64 9.04 -10.33
C SER A 80 16.69 7.93 -9.28
N SER A 81 16.52 8.29 -8.00
CA SER A 81 16.45 7.31 -6.90
C SER A 81 15.22 6.39 -7.01
N ALA A 82 14.06 6.95 -7.40
CA ALA A 82 12.83 6.20 -7.63
C ALA A 82 12.95 5.21 -8.79
N GLY A 83 13.71 5.54 -9.84
CA GLY A 83 14.00 4.64 -10.95
C GLY A 83 14.68 3.33 -10.53
N VAL A 84 15.42 3.33 -9.42
CA VAL A 84 16.10 2.14 -8.87
C VAL A 84 15.22 1.40 -7.84
N ALA A 85 14.13 2.01 -7.37
CA ALA A 85 13.29 1.43 -6.32
C ALA A 85 12.63 0.11 -6.76
N VAL A 86 12.07 0.05 -7.97
CA VAL A 86 11.40 -1.17 -8.48
C VAL A 86 12.40 -2.35 -8.62
N PRO A 87 13.56 -2.20 -9.28
CA PRO A 87 14.59 -3.25 -9.29
C PRO A 87 15.05 -3.68 -7.89
N LEU A 88 15.24 -2.74 -6.96
CA LEU A 88 15.68 -3.04 -5.60
C LEU A 88 14.63 -3.86 -4.84
N ILE A 89 13.34 -3.54 -4.98
CA ILE A 89 12.24 -4.34 -4.42
C ILE A 89 12.27 -5.77 -4.97
N LEU A 90 12.47 -5.94 -6.28
CA LEU A 90 12.55 -7.27 -6.90
C LEU A 90 13.76 -8.07 -6.39
N VAL A 91 14.92 -7.43 -6.24
CA VAL A 91 16.13 -8.06 -5.68
C VAL A 91 15.90 -8.51 -4.23
N VAL A 92 15.32 -7.64 -3.39
CA VAL A 92 15.02 -7.96 -1.99
C VAL A 92 13.96 -9.05 -1.88
N LEU A 93 12.92 -9.01 -2.71
CA LEU A 93 11.90 -10.06 -2.81
C LEU A 93 12.55 -11.39 -3.20
N GLY A 94 13.39 -11.41 -4.23
CA GLY A 94 14.11 -12.60 -4.67
C GLY A 94 15.01 -13.18 -3.58
N ALA A 95 15.78 -12.35 -2.89
CA ALA A 95 16.63 -12.78 -1.77
C ALA A 95 15.80 -13.33 -0.60
N ASN A 96 14.70 -12.67 -0.26
CA ASN A 96 13.78 -13.16 0.77
C ASN A 96 13.15 -14.49 0.37
N LEU A 97 12.72 -14.65 -0.88
CA LEU A 97 12.09 -15.87 -1.38
C LEU A 97 13.08 -17.05 -1.41
N ALA A 98 14.34 -16.79 -1.81
CA ALA A 98 15.41 -17.79 -1.77
C ALA A 98 15.69 -18.25 -0.33
N ARG A 99 15.82 -17.30 0.62
CA ARG A 99 16.07 -17.62 2.04
C ARG A 99 14.90 -18.39 2.67
N ASN A 100 13.67 -18.00 2.37
CA ASN A 100 12.46 -18.66 2.86
C ASN A 100 12.33 -20.09 2.33
N THR A 101 12.58 -20.29 1.03
CA THR A 101 12.56 -21.61 0.41
C THR A 101 13.62 -22.54 1.03
N GLN A 102 14.85 -22.05 1.23
CA GLN A 102 15.93 -22.84 1.83
C GLN A 102 15.66 -23.25 3.29
N LYS A 103 15.00 -22.39 4.09
CA LYS A 103 14.58 -22.74 5.45
C LYS A 103 13.48 -23.81 5.44
N SER A 104 12.50 -23.67 4.54
CA SER A 104 11.42 -24.65 4.38
C SER A 104 11.92 -26.05 4.01
N ASP A 105 12.95 -26.17 3.18
CA ASP A 105 13.48 -27.49 2.79
C ASP A 105 14.18 -28.24 3.94
N LYS A 106 14.68 -27.51 4.95
CA LYS A 106 15.36 -28.09 6.12
C LYS A 106 14.41 -28.54 7.23
N GLN A 107 13.18 -28.04 7.25
CA GLN A 107 12.16 -28.33 8.24
C GLN A 107 10.94 -28.94 7.53
N ARG A 108 11.05 -30.23 7.19
CA ARG A 108 10.07 -30.97 6.40
C ARG A 108 9.33 -31.95 7.31
N ASP A 109 8.18 -31.54 7.83
CA ASP A 109 7.25 -32.45 8.49
C ASP A 109 6.24 -32.98 7.44
N PRO A 110 6.14 -34.30 7.21
CA PRO A 110 5.25 -34.87 6.19
C PRO A 110 3.76 -34.53 6.39
N GLU A 111 3.33 -34.32 7.64
CA GLU A 111 1.94 -33.95 7.96
C GLU A 111 1.63 -32.50 7.58
N GLU A 112 2.60 -31.59 7.75
CA GLU A 112 2.48 -30.19 7.32
C GLU A 112 2.44 -30.04 5.80
N ASP A 113 3.10 -30.93 5.05
CA ASP A 113 3.13 -30.88 3.58
C ASP A 113 1.76 -31.20 2.94
N GLN A 114 1.02 -32.16 3.50
CA GLN A 114 -0.30 -32.55 2.98
C GLN A 114 -1.35 -31.47 3.27
N ILE A 115 -1.34 -30.91 4.48
CA ILE A 115 -2.21 -29.80 4.87
C ILE A 115 -1.81 -28.56 4.08
N GLY A 116 -0.51 -28.29 3.97
CA GLY A 116 0.07 -27.16 3.26
C GLY A 116 -0.30 -27.12 1.77
N THR A 117 -0.38 -28.25 1.09
CA THR A 117 -0.76 -28.28 -0.34
C THR A 117 -2.24 -27.92 -0.53
N LYS A 118 -3.13 -28.42 0.34
CA LYS A 118 -4.55 -28.03 0.31
C LYS A 118 -4.74 -26.56 0.66
N LEU A 119 -4.01 -26.07 1.66
CA LEU A 119 -3.99 -24.66 2.04
C LEU A 119 -3.44 -23.77 0.93
N LEU A 120 -2.40 -24.21 0.22
CA LEU A 120 -1.82 -23.49 -0.91
C LEU A 120 -2.84 -23.34 -2.04
N VAL A 121 -3.50 -24.44 -2.45
CA VAL A 121 -4.53 -24.39 -3.49
C VAL A 121 -5.71 -23.54 -3.05
N ALA A 122 -6.22 -23.73 -1.82
CA ALA A 122 -7.33 -22.95 -1.29
C ALA A 122 -6.99 -21.45 -1.23
N SER A 123 -5.81 -21.09 -0.72
CA SER A 123 -5.34 -19.70 -0.64
C SER A 123 -5.17 -19.07 -2.02
N LEU A 124 -4.61 -19.81 -2.99
CA LEU A 124 -4.40 -19.30 -4.34
C LEU A 124 -5.74 -19.04 -5.05
N VAL A 125 -6.68 -19.99 -4.93
CA VAL A 125 -8.03 -19.85 -5.51
C VAL A 125 -8.78 -18.70 -4.83
N CYS A 126 -8.81 -18.66 -3.50
CA CYS A 126 -9.54 -17.63 -2.75
C CYS A 126 -8.97 -16.22 -2.93
N ARG A 127 -7.68 -16.07 -3.25
CA ARG A 127 -7.02 -14.76 -3.32
C ARG A 127 -6.75 -14.27 -4.73
N MET A 128 -6.41 -15.16 -5.67
CA MET A 128 -6.01 -14.76 -7.03
C MET A 128 -7.09 -15.06 -8.08
N LEU A 129 -7.92 -16.09 -7.87
CA LEU A 129 -8.94 -16.48 -8.85
C LEU A 129 -10.31 -15.88 -8.50
N LEU A 130 -10.78 -16.13 -7.28
CA LEU A 130 -12.12 -15.76 -6.85
C LEU A 130 -12.33 -14.24 -6.78
N PRO A 131 -11.40 -13.43 -6.22
CA PRO A 131 -11.55 -11.98 -6.21
C PRO A 131 -11.50 -11.41 -7.62
N THR A 132 -10.62 -11.94 -8.48
CA THR A 132 -10.56 -11.56 -9.89
C THR A 132 -11.85 -11.86 -10.63
N LEU A 133 -12.39 -13.07 -10.49
CA LEU A 133 -13.64 -13.45 -11.15
C LEU A 133 -14.84 -12.61 -10.71
N ILE A 134 -14.86 -12.16 -9.45
CA ILE A 134 -15.99 -11.39 -8.89
C ILE A 134 -15.80 -9.88 -9.07
N MET A 135 -14.62 -9.34 -8.79
CA MET A 135 -14.37 -7.90 -8.87
C MET A 135 -14.24 -7.41 -10.31
N THR A 136 -13.72 -8.21 -11.24
CA THR A 136 -13.61 -7.81 -12.67
C THR A 136 -14.96 -7.43 -13.28
N PRO A 137 -16.03 -8.25 -13.19
CA PRO A 137 -17.34 -7.86 -13.72
C PRO A 137 -17.96 -6.71 -12.94
N ILE A 138 -17.74 -6.61 -11.63
CA ILE A 138 -18.19 -5.46 -10.84
C ILE A 138 -17.51 -4.19 -11.37
N LEU A 139 -16.18 -4.18 -11.51
CA LEU A 139 -15.43 -3.04 -12.04
C LEU A 139 -15.87 -2.68 -13.47
N ALA A 140 -16.14 -3.67 -14.33
CA ALA A 140 -16.65 -3.43 -15.67
C ALA A 140 -18.02 -2.74 -15.67
N ILE A 141 -18.96 -3.21 -14.85
CA ILE A 141 -20.27 -2.58 -14.69
C ILE A 141 -20.12 -1.16 -14.14
N PHE A 142 -19.26 -0.97 -13.15
CA PHE A 142 -19.02 0.35 -12.58
C PHE A 142 -18.44 1.32 -13.60
N ALA A 143 -17.49 0.87 -14.43
CA ALA A 143 -16.89 1.68 -15.50
C ALA A 143 -17.92 2.22 -16.50
N LYS A 144 -19.01 1.49 -16.76
CA LYS A 144 -20.05 1.94 -17.71
C LYS A 144 -21.19 2.70 -17.07
N TYR A 145 -21.67 2.25 -15.91
CA TYR A 145 -22.95 2.71 -15.37
C TYR A 145 -22.81 3.77 -14.27
N VAL A 146 -21.62 3.99 -13.73
CA VAL A 146 -21.42 4.95 -12.64
C VAL A 146 -20.61 6.15 -13.17
N PRO A 147 -21.24 7.33 -13.34
CA PRO A 147 -20.57 8.52 -13.86
C PRO A 147 -19.73 9.20 -12.76
N VAL A 148 -18.69 8.51 -12.27
CA VAL A 148 -17.67 9.12 -11.42
C VAL A 148 -16.53 9.57 -12.33
N SER A 149 -16.18 10.86 -12.27
CA SER A 149 -15.13 11.49 -13.10
C SER A 149 -13.75 10.82 -13.08
N ILE A 150 -13.48 9.92 -12.13
CA ILE A 150 -12.22 9.17 -12.03
C ILE A 150 -12.25 7.89 -12.87
N LEU A 151 -13.43 7.31 -13.10
CA LEU A 151 -13.60 6.08 -13.89
C LEU A 151 -13.53 6.34 -15.41
N ASP A 152 -13.63 7.59 -15.83
CA ASP A 152 -13.40 8.01 -17.22
C ASP A 152 -11.91 7.94 -17.62
N ASP A 153 -10.99 7.80 -16.65
CA ASP A 153 -9.56 7.64 -16.92
C ASP A 153 -9.23 6.17 -17.23
N PRO A 154 -8.82 5.83 -18.47
CA PRO A 154 -8.50 4.46 -18.86
C PRO A 154 -7.31 3.90 -18.06
N ILE A 155 -6.38 4.74 -17.60
CA ILE A 155 -5.25 4.29 -16.77
C ILE A 155 -5.77 3.82 -15.42
N PHE A 156 -6.74 4.51 -14.82
CA PHE A 156 -7.33 4.14 -13.55
C PHE A 156 -8.05 2.78 -13.63
N VAL A 157 -8.84 2.55 -14.68
CA VAL A 157 -9.54 1.28 -14.90
C VAL A 157 -8.54 0.13 -15.05
N ILE A 158 -7.49 0.30 -15.86
CA ILE A 158 -6.43 -0.71 -16.03
C ILE A 158 -5.74 -1.03 -14.71
N VAL A 159 -5.40 -0.01 -13.91
CA VAL A 159 -4.76 -0.22 -12.60
C VAL A 159 -5.69 -0.97 -11.64
N CYS A 160 -7.00 -0.68 -11.62
CA CYS A 160 -7.96 -1.40 -10.78
C CYS A 160 -8.05 -2.89 -11.13
N PHE A 161 -8.02 -3.23 -12.43
CA PHE A 161 -7.99 -4.62 -12.89
C PHE A 161 -6.69 -5.31 -12.48
N LEU A 162 -5.54 -4.65 -12.67
CA LEU A 162 -4.23 -5.18 -12.25
C LEU A 162 -4.13 -5.41 -10.74
N LEU A 163 -4.67 -4.49 -9.93
CA LEU A 163 -4.69 -4.63 -8.46
C LEU A 163 -5.52 -5.82 -7.99
N THR A 164 -6.57 -6.17 -8.75
CA THR A 164 -7.45 -7.29 -8.41
C THR A 164 -6.72 -8.64 -8.52
N GLY A 165 -5.87 -8.82 -9.52
CA GLY A 165 -5.08 -10.05 -9.69
C GLY A 165 -3.69 -10.02 -9.07
N ALA A 166 -3.38 -9.00 -8.27
CA ALA A 166 -2.08 -8.85 -7.66
C ALA A 166 -1.82 -9.98 -6.63
N PRO A 167 -0.61 -10.58 -6.63
CA PRO A 167 -0.27 -11.64 -5.69
C PRO A 167 -0.23 -11.15 -4.24
N SER A 168 -0.26 -12.10 -3.29
CA SER A 168 -0.22 -11.83 -1.86
C SER A 168 1.03 -11.09 -1.42
N ALA A 169 0.88 -10.12 -0.52
CA ALA A 169 1.99 -9.32 -0.01
C ALA A 169 3.08 -10.18 0.67
N LEU A 170 4.35 -9.94 0.28
CA LEU A 170 5.54 -10.54 0.89
C LEU A 170 5.60 -10.34 2.42
N GLN A 171 5.06 -9.23 2.92
CA GLN A 171 5.01 -8.93 4.35
C GLN A 171 4.32 -10.02 5.18
N LEU A 172 3.38 -10.78 4.59
CA LEU A 172 2.74 -11.90 5.28
C LEU A 172 3.72 -13.03 5.60
N ALA A 173 4.69 -13.32 4.73
CA ALA A 173 5.77 -14.24 5.07
C ALA A 173 6.61 -13.72 6.22
N GLN A 174 6.93 -12.43 6.24
CA GLN A 174 7.71 -11.86 7.33
C GLN A 174 6.99 -11.99 8.68
N ILE A 175 5.67 -11.81 8.70
CA ILE A 175 4.85 -12.02 9.91
C ILE A 175 4.84 -13.50 10.31
N CYS A 176 4.63 -14.42 9.38
CA CYS A 176 4.68 -15.87 9.65
C CYS A 176 6.04 -16.31 10.20
N GLN A 177 7.14 -15.73 9.69
CA GLN A 177 8.51 -15.99 10.18
C GLN A 177 8.75 -15.48 11.59
N ILE A 178 8.21 -14.32 11.94
CA ILE A 178 8.35 -13.77 13.30
C ILE A 178 7.57 -14.61 14.30
N ASN A 179 6.44 -15.19 13.89
CA ASN A 179 5.57 -15.99 14.75
C ASN A 179 5.89 -17.49 14.71
N GLU A 180 6.83 -17.93 13.86
CA GLU A 180 7.19 -19.35 13.64
C GLU A 180 6.00 -20.22 13.23
N VAL A 181 5.01 -19.65 12.51
CA VAL A 181 3.79 -20.36 12.08
C VAL A 181 3.71 -20.43 10.56
N TYR A 182 3.61 -21.65 10.01
CA TYR A 182 3.40 -21.94 8.59
C TYR A 182 4.40 -21.25 7.64
N GLU A 183 5.66 -21.11 8.04
CA GLU A 183 6.70 -20.47 7.23
C GLU A 183 6.89 -21.15 5.86
N GLY A 184 6.94 -22.50 5.86
CA GLY A 184 7.14 -23.28 4.65
C GLY A 184 5.95 -23.18 3.68
N VAL A 185 4.73 -23.25 4.20
CA VAL A 185 3.51 -23.12 3.40
C VAL A 185 3.43 -21.72 2.79
N MET A 186 3.68 -20.67 3.58
CA MET A 186 3.66 -19.29 3.11
C MET A 186 4.74 -19.03 2.04
N SER A 187 5.94 -19.59 2.21
CA SER A 187 7.00 -19.50 1.19
C SER A 187 6.58 -20.13 -0.14
N ARG A 188 5.98 -21.32 -0.12
CA ARG A 188 5.48 -22.01 -1.33
C ARG A 188 4.35 -21.21 -2.00
N ILE A 189 3.42 -20.65 -1.22
CA ILE A 189 2.34 -19.81 -1.75
C ILE A 189 2.93 -18.59 -2.48
N LEU A 190 3.88 -17.90 -1.86
CA LEU A 190 4.52 -16.73 -2.46
C LEU A 190 5.29 -17.10 -3.72
N PHE A 191 6.08 -18.18 -3.69
CA PHE A 191 6.81 -18.64 -4.87
C PHE A 191 5.87 -18.93 -6.03
N GLN A 192 4.81 -19.71 -5.80
CA GLN A 192 3.83 -20.06 -6.83
C GLN A 192 3.10 -18.82 -7.36
N SER A 193 2.66 -17.92 -6.47
CA SER A 193 1.90 -16.71 -6.84
C SER A 193 2.74 -15.72 -7.66
N TYR A 194 3.99 -15.49 -7.26
CA TYR A 194 4.87 -14.51 -7.90
C TYR A 194 5.60 -15.05 -9.13
N VAL A 195 5.96 -16.33 -9.19
CA VAL A 195 6.75 -16.88 -10.32
C VAL A 195 5.83 -17.43 -11.40
N ILE A 196 4.78 -18.16 -11.01
CA ILE A 196 3.94 -18.91 -11.95
C ILE A 196 2.65 -18.16 -12.26
N TRP A 197 2.00 -17.57 -11.25
CA TRP A 197 0.66 -17.00 -11.43
C TRP A 197 0.65 -15.55 -11.90
N ILE A 198 1.68 -14.75 -11.59
CA ILE A 198 1.67 -13.32 -11.91
C ILE A 198 1.58 -13.05 -13.41
N LEU A 199 2.40 -13.74 -14.22
CA LEU A 199 2.46 -13.53 -15.66
C LEU A 199 1.14 -13.86 -16.38
N PRO A 200 0.52 -15.03 -16.18
CA PRO A 200 -0.77 -15.32 -16.82
C PRO A 200 -1.88 -14.42 -16.29
N SER A 201 -1.90 -14.13 -14.98
CA SER A 201 -2.91 -13.27 -14.35
C SER A 201 -2.88 -11.85 -14.92
N THR A 202 -1.70 -11.22 -14.98
CA THR A 202 -1.57 -9.85 -15.48
C THR A 202 -1.89 -9.75 -16.96
N LEU A 203 -1.47 -10.71 -17.78
CA LEU A 203 -1.77 -10.70 -19.21
C LEU A 203 -3.29 -10.77 -19.45
N ILE A 204 -3.98 -11.71 -18.79
CA ILE A 204 -5.44 -11.84 -18.91
C ILE A 204 -6.12 -10.55 -18.42
N LEU A 205 -5.70 -10.02 -17.27
CA LEU A 205 -6.33 -8.83 -16.69
C LEU A 205 -6.13 -7.56 -17.51
N VAL A 206 -4.96 -7.38 -18.12
CA VAL A 206 -4.71 -6.24 -19.02
C VAL A 206 -5.59 -6.37 -20.27
N MET A 207 -5.71 -7.57 -20.86
CA MET A 207 -6.59 -7.78 -22.01
C MET A 207 -8.06 -7.50 -21.66
N CYS A 208 -8.55 -8.04 -20.54
CA CYS A 208 -9.90 -7.74 -20.07
C CYS A 208 -10.11 -6.26 -19.76
N ALA A 209 -9.11 -5.59 -19.17
CA ALA A 209 -9.20 -4.16 -18.87
C ALA A 209 -9.31 -3.32 -20.15
N LEU A 210 -8.54 -3.64 -21.18
CA LEU A 210 -8.60 -2.93 -22.47
C LEU A 210 -9.96 -3.13 -23.15
N GLU A 211 -10.48 -4.36 -23.18
CA GLU A 211 -11.83 -4.62 -23.71
C GLU A 211 -12.92 -3.86 -22.93
N VAL A 212 -12.81 -3.78 -21.61
CA VAL A 212 -13.75 -3.04 -20.76
C VAL A 212 -13.65 -1.54 -21.00
N VAL A 213 -12.44 -1.00 -21.17
CA VAL A 213 -12.23 0.42 -21.51
C VAL A 213 -12.84 0.73 -22.88
N GLU A 214 -12.62 -0.10 -23.90
CA GLU A 214 -13.25 0.07 -25.22
C GLU A 214 -14.78 -0.02 -25.17
N TRP A 215 -15.33 -0.88 -24.30
CA TRP A 215 -16.78 -1.02 -24.14
C TRP A 215 -17.45 0.08 -23.29
N ALA A 216 -16.68 0.74 -22.43
CA ALA A 216 -17.13 1.81 -21.55
C ALA A 216 -17.03 3.21 -22.21
N ALA A 217 -16.12 3.37 -23.19
CA ALA A 217 -16.03 4.56 -24.05
C ALA A 217 -17.25 4.73 -24.97
#